data_AF-A0A970QAZ7-F1
#
_entry.id   AF-A0A970QAZ7-F1
#
_cell.length_a   1.000
_cell.length_b   1.000
_cell.length_c   1.000
_cell.angle_alpha   90.00
_cell.angle_beta   90.00
_cell.angle_gamma   90.00
#
_symmetry.space_group_name_H-M   'P 1'
#
loop_
_entity.id
_entity.type
_entity.pdbx_description
1 polymer ?
#
loop_
_entity_poly.entity_id
_entity_poly.type
_entity_poly.pdbx_seq_one_letter_code
_entity_poly.pdbx_strand_id
1 'polypeptide(L)'
;MGRPPSRDKETQELIRRFQSRRARRRRLNVAFACLGGAAVVVVVVAAVLLLSGDAGNRAFSGSSTDTPGEPTTTLEERVMTTLPPSTSDSSLNAVPSITASSVTSTLPPTTTSQPPPTTTTSQSPPTTAPRAAGKIVVLDPGHQAKGDFNTEPVGPGSTEKKPKVSSGTAGVVTGTPESVLVLAVALKLRDSLASHGIQVVMTRTTQDVNISNIERAQLANEAGADLFVRIHADGSDNSAINGIHTLYPASIKGWTDDIAAASKQAAELIQKELIAATGARDRGLDARSDMTGFNWSDVPTVLPEIGFMTNPDEDRLLANGAYQNKIVQGLTRAILSFLGVG
;
A
#
# COMPACT_ATOMS: atom_id res chain seq x y z
N MET A 1 1.08 9.03 32.66
CA MET A 1 1.18 8.43 31.31
C MET A 1 0.35 7.16 31.30
N GLY A 2 -0.84 7.20 30.70
CA GLY A 2 -1.74 6.04 30.63
C GLY A 2 -1.29 5.07 29.54
N ARG A 3 -1.32 3.78 29.84
CA ARG A 3 -1.14 2.71 28.84
C ARG A 3 -2.11 2.94 27.67
N PRO A 4 -1.68 2.85 26.40
CA PRO A 4 -2.59 3.00 25.28
C PRO A 4 -3.75 2.01 25.41
N PRO A 5 -4.99 2.39 25.02
CA PRO A 5 -6.12 1.50 25.11
C PRO A 5 -5.82 0.21 24.35
N SER A 6 -6.10 -0.93 24.99
CA SER A 6 -5.97 -2.23 24.34
C SER A 6 -6.84 -2.23 23.09
N ARG A 7 -6.28 -2.67 21.95
CA ARG A 7 -7.05 -2.95 20.72
C ARG A 7 -8.34 -3.71 21.08
N ASP A 8 -9.42 -3.47 20.36
CA ASP A 8 -10.71 -4.10 20.67
C ASP A 8 -10.57 -5.64 20.72
N LYS A 9 -11.44 -6.29 21.49
CA LYS A 9 -11.32 -7.72 21.81
C LYS A 9 -11.35 -8.60 20.57
N GLU A 10 -12.06 -8.19 19.52
CA GLU A 10 -12.18 -8.92 18.27
C GLU A 10 -10.85 -8.85 17.51
N THR A 11 -10.24 -7.67 17.42
CA THR A 11 -8.89 -7.48 16.89
C THR A 11 -7.84 -8.27 17.66
N GLN A 12 -7.90 -8.30 19.00
CA GLN A 12 -6.95 -9.05 19.84
C GLN A 12 -7.09 -10.58 19.66
N GLU A 13 -8.31 -11.09 19.53
CA GLU A 13 -8.56 -12.51 19.32
C GLU A 13 -8.16 -12.93 17.91
N LEU A 14 -8.36 -12.07 16.91
CA LEU A 14 -7.83 -12.26 15.56
C LEU A 14 -6.30 -12.40 15.61
N ILE A 15 -5.61 -11.45 16.24
CA ILE A 15 -4.15 -11.46 16.41
C ILE A 15 -3.68 -12.74 17.11
N ARG A 16 -4.33 -13.17 18.19
CA ARG A 16 -3.98 -14.40 18.92
C ARG A 16 -4.13 -15.64 18.04
N ARG A 17 -5.23 -15.77 17.32
CA ARG A 17 -5.47 -16.89 16.38
C ARG A 17 -4.44 -16.90 15.25
N PHE A 18 -4.04 -15.73 14.75
CA PHE A 18 -3.04 -15.60 13.70
C PHE A 18 -1.62 -15.93 14.17
N GLN A 19 -1.22 -15.50 15.37
CA GLN A 19 0.07 -15.88 15.95
C GLN A 19 0.21 -17.41 16.10
N SER A 20 -0.88 -18.10 16.45
CA SER A 20 -0.89 -19.57 16.52
C SER A 20 -0.73 -20.24 15.15
N ARG A 21 -1.33 -19.67 14.09
CA ARG A 21 -1.20 -20.16 12.71
C ARG A 21 0.20 -19.91 12.14
N ARG A 22 0.83 -18.78 12.48
CA ARG A 22 2.23 -18.45 12.14
C ARG A 22 3.20 -19.43 12.80
N ALA A 23 3.00 -19.77 14.08
CA ALA A 23 3.81 -20.79 14.75
C ALA A 23 3.68 -22.16 14.07
N ARG A 24 2.47 -22.53 13.62
CA ARG A 24 2.21 -23.79 12.92
C ARG A 24 2.82 -23.82 11.51
N ARG A 25 2.70 -22.75 10.72
CA ARG A 25 3.33 -22.63 9.39
C ARG A 25 4.86 -22.58 9.48
N ARG A 26 5.43 -21.87 10.45
CA ARG A 26 6.89 -21.89 10.71
C ARG A 26 7.37 -23.29 11.09
N ARG A 27 6.65 -24.00 11.95
CA ARG A 27 6.96 -25.41 12.30
C ARG A 27 6.89 -26.33 11.07
N LEU A 28 5.86 -26.16 10.22
CA LEU A 28 5.76 -26.92 8.98
C LEU A 28 6.92 -26.61 8.03
N ASN A 29 7.24 -25.34 7.81
CA ASN A 29 8.32 -24.94 6.89
C ASN A 29 9.70 -25.36 7.40
N VAL A 30 9.95 -25.34 8.71
CA VAL A 30 11.17 -25.90 9.32
C VAL A 30 11.19 -27.43 9.16
N ALA A 31 10.07 -28.13 9.36
CA ALA A 31 9.99 -29.57 9.14
C ALA A 31 10.25 -29.95 7.66
N PHE A 32 9.70 -29.19 6.71
CA PHE A 32 9.95 -29.37 5.28
C PHE A 32 11.41 -29.05 4.90
N ALA A 33 12.03 -28.04 5.50
CA ALA A 33 13.45 -27.72 5.30
C ALA A 33 14.38 -28.81 5.87
N CYS A 34 14.07 -29.38 7.04
CA CYS A 34 14.82 -30.48 7.62
C CYS A 34 14.69 -31.79 6.80
N LEU A 35 13.49 -32.07 6.27
CA LEU A 35 13.24 -33.25 5.43
C LEU A 35 13.85 -33.10 4.02
N GLY A 36 13.76 -31.91 3.43
CA GLY A 36 14.39 -31.61 2.13
C GLY A 36 15.92 -31.60 2.17
N GLY A 37 16.51 -31.06 3.25
CA GLY A 37 17.96 -31.07 3.45
C GLY A 37 18.53 -32.47 3.64
N ALA A 38 17.85 -33.36 4.37
CA ALA A 38 18.29 -34.73 4.55
C ALA A 38 18.26 -35.53 3.23
N ALA A 39 17.22 -35.35 2.41
CA ALA A 39 17.12 -36.03 1.12
C ALA A 39 18.19 -35.57 0.12
N VAL A 40 18.49 -34.27 0.05
CA VAL A 40 19.53 -33.73 -0.85
C VAL A 40 20.93 -34.16 -0.41
N VAL A 41 21.22 -34.18 0.90
CA VAL A 41 22.52 -34.65 1.42
C VAL A 41 22.73 -36.14 1.17
N VAL A 42 21.70 -36.97 1.32
CA VAL A 42 21.80 -38.42 1.03
C VAL A 42 22.05 -38.69 -0.45
N VAL A 43 21.41 -37.94 -1.36
CA VAL A 43 21.60 -38.09 -2.81
C VAL A 43 23.00 -37.62 -3.24
N VAL A 44 23.52 -36.53 -2.68
CA VAL A 44 24.87 -36.02 -3.01
C VAL A 44 25.97 -36.95 -2.46
N VAL A 45 25.82 -37.47 -1.25
CA VAL A 45 26.80 -38.42 -0.66
C VAL A 45 26.78 -39.77 -1.41
N ALA A 46 25.61 -40.26 -1.84
CA ALA A 46 25.51 -41.46 -2.66
C ALA A 46 26.12 -41.27 -4.06
N ALA A 47 25.97 -40.09 -4.67
CA ALA A 47 26.57 -39.80 -5.98
C ALA A 47 28.11 -39.68 -5.92
N VAL A 48 28.66 -39.15 -4.83
CA VAL A 48 30.13 -39.07 -4.62
C VAL A 48 30.73 -40.45 -4.31
N LEU A 49 29.99 -41.32 -3.62
CA LEU A 49 30.43 -42.70 -3.33
C LEU A 49 30.30 -43.63 -4.56
N LEU A 50 29.40 -43.36 -5.51
CA LEU A 50 29.27 -44.14 -6.75
C LEU A 50 30.26 -43.75 -7.86
N LEU A 51 31.04 -42.68 -7.68
CA LEU A 51 32.08 -42.25 -8.62
C LEU A 51 33.51 -42.54 -8.15
N SER A 52 33.68 -43.21 -7.01
CA SER A 52 35.00 -43.45 -6.39
C SER A 52 35.29 -44.93 -6.13
N GLY A 53 34.97 -45.81 -7.07
CA GLY A 53 35.28 -47.22 -6.97
C GLY A 53 35.52 -47.89 -8.32
N ASP A 54 36.71 -47.74 -8.90
CA ASP A 54 37.51 -48.90 -9.33
C ASP A 54 38.97 -48.51 -9.62
N ALA A 55 39.83 -49.51 -9.50
CA ALA A 55 41.25 -49.47 -9.24
C ALA A 55 42.17 -49.08 -10.42
N GLY A 56 43.44 -48.83 -10.08
CA GLY A 56 44.52 -49.59 -10.72
C GLY A 56 45.47 -48.84 -11.66
N ASN A 57 46.47 -48.19 -11.06
CA ASN A 57 47.90 -48.27 -11.38
C ASN A 57 48.32 -48.51 -12.86
N ARG A 58 48.82 -47.46 -13.54
CA ARG A 58 49.85 -47.59 -14.60
C ARG A 58 50.76 -46.37 -14.60
N ALA A 59 52.05 -46.62 -14.44
CA ALA A 59 53.14 -45.66 -14.59
C ALA A 59 53.39 -45.33 -16.07
N PHE A 60 53.60 -44.05 -16.41
CA PHE A 60 54.60 -43.64 -17.41
C PHE A 60 54.89 -42.13 -17.37
N SER A 61 56.18 -41.84 -17.34
CA SER A 61 56.99 -40.62 -17.56
C SER A 61 56.41 -39.41 -18.31
N GLY A 62 56.71 -38.21 -17.77
CA GLY A 62 57.44 -37.17 -18.51
C GLY A 62 56.76 -35.81 -18.76
N SER A 63 57.36 -34.73 -18.21
CA SER A 63 57.59 -33.39 -18.82
C SER A 63 56.37 -32.52 -19.20
N SER A 64 56.26 -31.20 -19.02
CA SER A 64 57.05 -30.08 -18.50
C SER A 64 56.14 -28.82 -18.55
N THR A 65 56.46 -27.81 -17.73
CA THR A 65 56.28 -26.35 -17.93
C THR A 65 54.90 -25.65 -17.86
N ASP A 66 54.94 -24.55 -17.10
CA ASP A 66 54.27 -23.24 -17.22
C ASP A 66 52.90 -22.94 -16.56
N THR A 67 53.01 -22.28 -15.40
CA THR A 67 52.23 -21.15 -14.85
C THR A 67 52.30 -19.88 -15.74
N PRO A 68 51.64 -18.74 -15.39
CA PRO A 68 50.27 -18.48 -14.91
C PRO A 68 49.61 -17.30 -15.70
N GLY A 69 48.35 -16.92 -15.39
CA GLY A 69 47.80 -15.65 -15.88
C GLY A 69 46.46 -15.24 -15.28
N GLU A 70 46.50 -14.33 -14.31
CA GLU A 70 45.43 -13.31 -14.13
C GLU A 70 45.54 -12.25 -15.25
N PRO A 71 44.48 -11.44 -15.47
CA PRO A 71 44.54 -10.11 -14.89
C PRO A 71 43.25 -9.56 -14.27
N THR A 72 43.53 -8.61 -13.39
CA THR A 72 42.77 -7.63 -12.62
C THR A 72 41.87 -6.65 -13.40
N THR A 73 40.85 -6.15 -12.68
CA THR A 73 40.21 -4.79 -12.71
C THR A 73 39.52 -4.34 -14.00
N THR A 74 38.31 -3.77 -13.98
CA THR A 74 37.97 -2.46 -13.38
C THR A 74 36.48 -2.33 -13.02
N LEU A 75 36.23 -1.66 -11.89
CA LEU A 75 34.95 -1.06 -11.52
C LEU A 75 34.90 0.34 -12.12
N GLU A 76 33.82 0.69 -12.82
CA GLU A 76 33.47 2.10 -13.07
C GLU A 76 32.17 2.45 -12.36
N GLU A 77 32.30 3.49 -11.56
CA GLU A 77 31.39 4.11 -10.62
C GLU A 77 30.46 5.06 -11.37
N ARG A 78 29.15 4.79 -11.38
CA ARG A 78 28.16 5.75 -11.89
C ARG A 78 27.63 6.57 -10.71
N VAL A 79 28.13 7.80 -10.65
CA VAL A 79 27.68 8.92 -9.82
C VAL A 79 26.16 9.09 -9.91
N MET A 80 25.46 8.86 -8.79
CA MET A 80 24.06 9.25 -8.59
C MET A 80 24.06 10.52 -7.74
N THR A 81 23.70 11.64 -8.36
CA THR A 81 23.56 12.94 -7.70
C THR A 81 22.39 12.92 -6.73
N THR A 82 22.70 12.97 -5.44
CA THR A 82 21.72 13.13 -4.35
C THR A 82 21.31 14.60 -4.22
N LEU A 83 20.02 14.90 -4.36
CA LEU A 83 19.44 16.17 -3.96
C LEU A 83 19.23 16.19 -2.42
N PRO A 84 19.64 17.25 -1.71
CA PRO A 84 19.48 17.34 -0.25
C PRO A 84 18.05 17.76 0.16
N PRO A 85 17.63 17.45 1.40
CA PRO A 85 16.35 17.88 1.95
C PRO A 85 16.39 19.36 2.32
N SER A 86 15.40 20.14 1.84
CA SER A 86 15.22 21.53 2.24
C SER A 86 14.47 21.62 3.57
N THR A 87 15.17 22.11 4.59
CA THR A 87 14.59 22.69 5.79
C THR A 87 14.45 24.19 5.58
N SER A 88 13.27 24.76 5.77
CA SER A 88 13.18 26.19 6.10
C SER A 88 11.97 26.49 6.97
N ASP A 89 12.32 27.08 8.10
CA ASP A 89 11.53 27.56 9.21
C ASP A 89 10.70 28.79 8.84
N SER A 90 9.68 29.03 9.66
CA SER A 90 8.64 30.04 9.51
C SER A 90 9.10 31.43 9.96
N SER A 91 8.60 32.49 9.32
CA SER A 91 8.52 33.81 9.94
C SER A 91 7.27 34.57 9.52
N LEU A 92 6.64 35.17 10.54
CA LEU A 92 5.38 35.90 10.62
C LEU A 92 5.34 37.18 9.74
N ASN A 93 4.16 37.55 9.23
CA ASN A 93 3.46 38.79 9.63
C ASN A 93 2.15 39.09 8.86
N ALA A 94 1.15 39.47 9.67
CA ALA A 94 0.19 40.57 9.54
C ALA A 94 -0.94 40.58 8.48
N VAL A 95 -2.12 40.84 9.04
CA VAL A 95 -3.46 41.09 8.47
C VAL A 95 -3.53 42.45 7.73
N PRO A 96 -4.56 42.71 6.90
CA PRO A 96 -5.69 43.45 7.45
C PRO A 96 -7.08 42.97 7.01
N SER A 97 -8.04 43.24 7.91
CA SER A 97 -9.48 43.07 7.78
C SER A 97 -10.09 43.73 6.55
N ILE A 98 -11.13 43.10 6.00
CA ILE A 98 -12.21 43.79 5.30
C ILE A 98 -13.55 43.17 5.66
N THR A 99 -14.50 44.09 5.83
CA THR A 99 -15.81 44.04 6.45
C THR A 99 -16.84 43.21 5.70
N ALA A 100 -17.73 42.57 6.48
CA ALA A 100 -18.95 41.94 6.04
C ALA A 100 -19.96 42.95 5.46
N SER A 101 -20.74 42.52 4.47
CA SER A 101 -22.10 43.05 4.27
C SER A 101 -22.97 41.98 3.61
N SER A 102 -23.91 41.52 4.44
CA SER A 102 -25.07 40.71 4.12
C SER A 102 -26.07 41.50 3.27
N VAL A 103 -26.56 40.91 2.20
CA VAL A 103 -27.84 41.28 1.59
C VAL A 103 -28.70 40.05 1.41
N THR A 104 -29.70 39.98 2.28
CA THR A 104 -30.87 39.11 2.20
C THR A 104 -31.74 39.58 1.03
N SER A 105 -32.11 38.69 0.12
CA SER A 105 -33.27 38.94 -0.75
C SER A 105 -34.06 37.65 -0.97
N THR A 106 -35.31 37.76 -0.58
CA THR A 106 -36.37 36.77 -0.45
C THR A 106 -36.99 36.37 -1.79
N LEU A 107 -37.15 35.05 -1.99
CA LEU A 107 -38.01 34.46 -3.03
C LEU A 107 -39.49 34.70 -2.76
N PRO A 108 -40.33 34.91 -3.80
CA PRO A 108 -41.77 34.66 -3.73
C PRO A 108 -42.13 33.21 -4.15
N PRO A 109 -43.27 32.66 -3.68
CA PRO A 109 -43.63 31.25 -3.81
C PRO A 109 -44.51 30.93 -5.04
N THR A 110 -44.90 29.64 -5.13
CA THR A 110 -45.93 28.99 -5.98
C THR A 110 -45.42 28.54 -7.35
N THR A 111 -45.43 27.24 -7.71
CA THR A 111 -46.61 26.39 -7.83
C THR A 111 -46.22 24.90 -7.77
N THR A 112 -46.96 24.11 -7.00
CA THR A 112 -46.82 22.66 -6.86
C THR A 112 -47.41 21.95 -8.09
N SER A 113 -46.58 21.28 -8.90
CA SER A 113 -47.04 20.28 -9.87
C SER A 113 -46.53 18.90 -9.43
N GLN A 114 -47.47 18.02 -9.13
CA GLN A 114 -47.24 16.64 -8.72
C GLN A 114 -46.85 15.80 -9.94
N PRO A 115 -45.70 15.10 -9.96
CA PRO A 115 -45.43 14.11 -11.00
C PRO A 115 -46.29 12.85 -10.78
N PRO A 116 -46.69 12.15 -11.86
CA PRO A 116 -47.50 10.94 -11.78
C PRO A 116 -46.73 9.78 -11.10
N PRO A 117 -47.44 8.80 -10.50
CA PRO A 117 -46.81 7.71 -9.76
C PRO A 117 -45.98 6.84 -10.71
N THR A 118 -44.68 6.78 -10.47
CA THR A 118 -43.79 5.86 -11.17
C THR A 118 -43.89 4.49 -10.49
N THR A 119 -44.34 3.49 -11.24
CA THR A 119 -44.42 2.10 -10.84
C THR A 119 -43.06 1.64 -10.29
N THR A 120 -42.99 1.37 -8.99
CA THR A 120 -41.79 0.80 -8.37
C THR A 120 -41.76 -0.69 -8.67
N THR A 121 -41.05 -1.07 -9.73
CA THR A 121 -40.64 -2.46 -9.91
C THR A 121 -39.56 -2.75 -8.88
N SER A 122 -39.95 -3.41 -7.77
CA SER A 122 -39.01 -3.97 -6.80
C SER A 122 -38.16 -5.03 -7.51
N GLN A 123 -36.93 -4.67 -7.89
CA GLN A 123 -35.89 -5.64 -8.22
C GLN A 123 -35.17 -6.01 -6.92
N SER A 124 -35.22 -7.28 -6.55
CA SER A 124 -34.41 -7.83 -5.46
C SER A 124 -32.92 -7.67 -5.78
N PRO A 125 -32.05 -7.38 -4.80
CA PRO A 125 -30.63 -7.20 -5.04
C PRO A 125 -29.97 -8.51 -5.50
N PRO A 126 -28.97 -8.46 -6.40
CA PRO A 126 -28.23 -9.64 -6.82
C PRO A 126 -27.46 -10.24 -5.64
N THR A 127 -27.52 -11.56 -5.51
CA THR A 127 -26.83 -12.35 -4.47
C THR A 127 -25.33 -12.43 -4.78
N THR A 128 -24.56 -11.37 -4.46
CA THR A 128 -23.08 -11.32 -4.60
C THR A 128 -22.35 -12.13 -3.50
N ALA A 129 -23.05 -12.56 -2.45
CA ALA A 129 -22.49 -13.17 -1.24
C ALA A 129 -21.57 -14.41 -1.43
N PRO A 130 -21.80 -15.34 -2.38
CA PRO A 130 -20.99 -16.57 -2.46
C PRO A 130 -19.55 -16.33 -2.90
N ARG A 131 -19.29 -15.31 -3.73
CA ARG A 131 -17.99 -15.07 -4.37
C ARG A 131 -17.04 -14.24 -3.49
N ALA A 132 -17.61 -13.41 -2.61
CA ALA A 132 -16.87 -12.57 -1.67
C ALA A 132 -16.42 -13.30 -0.40
N ALA A 133 -17.03 -14.45 -0.08
CA ALA A 133 -16.76 -15.19 1.14
C ALA A 133 -15.28 -15.56 1.29
N GLY A 134 -14.66 -15.10 2.37
CA GLY A 134 -13.26 -15.41 2.71
C GLY A 134 -12.21 -14.48 2.08
N LYS A 135 -12.63 -13.45 1.32
CA LYS A 135 -11.71 -12.42 0.81
C LYS A 135 -11.34 -11.40 1.88
N ILE A 136 -10.05 -11.12 2.01
CA ILE A 136 -9.50 -10.19 3.01
C ILE A 136 -8.82 -9.03 2.29
N VAL A 137 -9.26 -7.81 2.60
CA VAL A 137 -8.60 -6.58 2.15
C VAL A 137 -8.09 -5.83 3.36
N VAL A 138 -6.83 -5.42 3.31
CA VAL A 138 -6.28 -4.50 4.31
C VAL A 138 -6.28 -3.09 3.74
N LEU A 139 -6.89 -2.16 4.47
CA LEU A 139 -6.88 -0.74 4.15
C LEU A 139 -5.91 0.00 5.07
N ASP A 140 -5.00 0.75 4.45
CA ASP A 140 -4.03 1.60 5.11
C ASP A 140 -4.32 3.06 4.82
N PRO A 141 -5.09 3.76 5.68
CA PRO A 141 -5.12 5.19 5.62
C PRO A 141 -3.73 5.73 5.99
N GLY A 142 -3.06 6.35 5.01
CA GLY A 142 -1.71 6.88 5.13
C GLY A 142 -1.52 7.81 6.33
N HIS A 143 -0.28 7.94 6.79
CA HIS A 143 0.11 8.86 7.88
C HIS A 143 -0.62 8.61 9.21
N GLN A 144 -0.50 9.55 10.13
CA GLN A 144 -1.11 9.58 11.47
C GLN A 144 -0.99 11.00 12.04
N ALA A 145 -1.55 11.27 13.23
CA ALA A 145 -1.53 12.62 13.82
C ALA A 145 -0.11 13.21 13.98
N LYS A 146 0.87 12.36 14.30
CA LYS A 146 2.26 12.75 14.53
C LYS A 146 3.18 11.79 13.77
N GLY A 147 4.00 12.31 12.86
CA GLY A 147 5.04 11.50 12.22
C GLY A 147 6.02 10.91 13.24
N ASP A 148 6.61 9.77 12.89
CA ASP A 148 7.75 9.19 13.60
C ASP A 148 8.95 9.22 12.63
N PHE A 149 9.82 10.20 12.86
CA PHE A 149 11.00 10.45 12.03
C PHE A 149 12.23 9.60 12.44
N ASN A 150 12.09 8.71 13.42
CA ASN A 150 13.08 7.64 13.57
C ASN A 150 13.10 6.80 12.29
N THR A 151 14.24 6.20 11.99
CA THR A 151 14.43 5.53 10.71
C THR A 151 14.25 4.01 10.79
N GLU A 152 13.83 3.43 9.68
CA GLU A 152 13.71 1.99 9.46
C GLU A 152 14.24 1.60 8.07
N PRO A 153 14.69 0.35 7.86
CA PRO A 153 15.21 -0.08 6.56
C PRO A 153 14.17 0.03 5.44
N VAL A 154 14.60 0.53 4.27
CA VAL A 154 13.70 0.68 3.11
C VAL A 154 13.18 -0.65 2.57
N GLY A 155 13.86 -1.77 2.85
CA GLY A 155 13.47 -3.13 2.47
C GLY A 155 14.19 -4.18 3.33
N PRO A 156 13.77 -5.47 3.28
CA PRO A 156 14.39 -6.56 4.02
C PRO A 156 15.91 -6.65 3.80
N GLY A 157 16.68 -6.50 4.87
CA GLY A 157 18.15 -6.56 4.82
C GLY A 157 18.84 -5.33 4.23
N SER A 158 18.11 -4.28 3.86
CA SER A 158 18.71 -3.05 3.33
C SER A 158 19.49 -2.28 4.42
N THR A 159 20.64 -1.71 4.04
CA THR A 159 21.38 -0.74 4.85
C THR A 159 20.82 0.68 4.71
N GLU A 160 20.12 0.97 3.62
CA GLU A 160 19.41 2.23 3.40
C GLU A 160 18.19 2.30 4.31
N LYS A 161 18.02 3.45 4.97
CA LYS A 161 16.93 3.70 5.91
C LYS A 161 16.19 4.98 5.58
N LYS A 162 14.92 5.04 5.95
CA LYS A 162 14.05 6.22 5.83
C LYS A 162 13.15 6.39 7.05
N PRO A 163 12.53 7.57 7.26
CA PRO A 163 11.58 7.77 8.35
C PRO A 163 10.50 6.68 8.40
N LYS A 164 10.16 6.25 9.62
CA LYS A 164 9.12 5.24 9.88
C LYS A 164 7.76 5.65 9.34
N VAL A 165 7.39 6.92 9.51
CA VAL A 165 6.16 7.50 8.93
C VAL A 165 6.25 9.02 8.98
N SER A 166 5.98 9.71 7.86
CA SER A 166 5.89 11.17 7.80
C SER A 166 4.52 11.68 8.26
N SER A 167 4.40 12.98 8.52
CA SER A 167 3.12 13.63 8.85
C SER A 167 2.13 13.69 7.68
N GLY A 168 2.60 13.56 6.45
CA GLY A 168 1.82 13.81 5.24
C GLY A 168 1.75 15.30 4.89
N THR A 169 1.03 15.60 3.81
CA THR A 169 0.72 16.98 3.39
C THR A 169 -0.51 17.53 4.11
N ALA A 170 -0.95 18.73 3.75
CA ALA A 170 -2.21 19.32 4.19
C ALA A 170 -2.87 20.14 3.08
N GLY A 171 -4.18 20.30 3.17
CA GLY A 171 -4.98 21.12 2.26
C GLY A 171 -4.55 22.58 2.32
N VAL A 172 -4.14 23.15 1.19
CA VAL A 172 -3.67 24.54 1.10
C VAL A 172 -4.76 25.58 1.39
N VAL A 173 -6.04 25.20 1.22
CA VAL A 173 -7.22 26.02 1.50
C VAL A 173 -7.89 25.60 2.81
N THR A 174 -8.15 24.31 2.98
CA THR A 174 -8.96 23.79 4.08
C THR A 174 -8.15 23.61 5.36
N GLY A 175 -6.82 23.52 5.25
CA GLY A 175 -5.93 23.16 6.35
C GLY A 175 -6.10 21.71 6.82
N THR A 176 -6.89 20.88 6.13
CA THR A 176 -7.14 19.49 6.51
C THR A 176 -5.85 18.69 6.35
N PRO A 177 -5.32 18.04 7.41
CA PRO A 177 -4.17 17.15 7.26
C PRO A 177 -4.52 15.96 6.37
N GLU A 178 -3.59 15.51 5.54
CA GLU A 178 -3.76 14.32 4.70
C GLU A 178 -4.21 13.12 5.52
N SER A 179 -3.57 12.90 6.68
CA SER A 179 -3.91 11.83 7.62
C SER A 179 -5.39 11.83 8.04
N VAL A 180 -6.04 13.00 8.12
CA VAL A 180 -7.47 13.15 8.43
C VAL A 180 -8.32 12.80 7.22
N LEU A 181 -7.99 13.36 6.05
CA LEU A 181 -8.69 13.08 4.80
C LEU A 181 -8.71 11.59 4.47
N VAL A 182 -7.53 10.95 4.45
CA VAL A 182 -7.40 9.56 3.99
C VAL A 182 -8.04 8.58 4.98
N LEU A 183 -8.05 8.91 6.29
CA LEU A 183 -8.80 8.13 7.28
C LEU A 183 -10.30 8.18 6.99
N ALA A 184 -10.85 9.36 6.71
CA ALA A 184 -12.26 9.51 6.41
C ALA A 184 -12.68 8.71 5.16
N VAL A 185 -11.87 8.77 4.09
CA VAL A 185 -12.10 7.99 2.87
C VAL A 185 -11.99 6.49 3.14
N ALA A 186 -10.95 6.05 3.86
CA ALA A 186 -10.73 4.63 4.17
C ALA A 186 -11.85 4.03 5.03
N LEU A 187 -12.42 4.79 5.99
CA LEU A 187 -13.55 4.33 6.79
C LEU A 187 -14.82 4.13 5.94
N LYS A 188 -15.08 5.03 4.99
CA LYS A 188 -16.17 4.87 4.01
C LYS A 188 -15.93 3.65 3.11
N LEU A 189 -14.70 3.46 2.65
CA LEU A 189 -14.33 2.30 1.82
C LEU A 189 -14.47 0.99 2.60
N ARG A 190 -14.07 0.96 3.87
CA ARG A 190 -14.29 -0.20 4.77
C ARG A 190 -15.76 -0.59 4.78
N ASP A 191 -16.65 0.37 5.02
CA ASP A 191 -18.08 0.10 5.12
C ASP A 191 -18.66 -0.37 3.78
N SER A 192 -18.19 0.22 2.68
CA SER A 192 -18.56 -0.22 1.33
C SER A 192 -18.09 -1.65 1.03
N LEU A 193 -16.84 -2.00 1.32
CA LEU A 193 -16.33 -3.35 1.06
C LEU A 193 -16.99 -4.40 1.96
N ALA A 194 -17.22 -4.06 3.23
CA ALA A 194 -17.91 -4.93 4.18
C ALA A 194 -19.35 -5.24 3.74
N SER A 195 -20.07 -4.29 3.14
CA SER A 195 -21.42 -4.54 2.60
C SER A 195 -21.42 -5.50 1.40
N HIS A 196 -20.29 -5.65 0.72
CA HIS A 196 -20.06 -6.66 -0.31
C HIS A 196 -19.54 -7.99 0.23
N GLY A 197 -19.47 -8.18 1.55
CA GLY A 197 -19.03 -9.42 2.19
C GLY A 197 -17.51 -9.60 2.26
N ILE A 198 -16.73 -8.54 1.97
CA ILE A 198 -15.27 -8.55 2.11
C ILE A 198 -14.91 -8.36 3.57
N GLN A 199 -13.99 -9.19 4.08
CA GLN A 199 -13.39 -8.96 5.39
C GLN A 199 -12.38 -7.82 5.28
N VAL A 200 -12.62 -6.72 5.99
CA VAL A 200 -11.72 -5.56 5.98
C VAL A 200 -10.92 -5.47 7.26
N VAL A 201 -9.60 -5.33 7.13
CA VAL A 201 -8.68 -5.02 8.23
C VAL A 201 -8.15 -3.60 8.03
N MET A 202 -8.18 -2.78 9.08
CA MET A 202 -7.66 -1.41 9.02
C MET A 202 -6.29 -1.35 9.71
N THR A 203 -5.30 -0.67 9.12
CA THR A 203 -4.02 -0.42 9.83
C THR A 203 -4.21 0.57 10.99
N ARG A 204 -5.15 1.51 10.85
CA ARG A 204 -5.60 2.41 11.90
C ARG A 204 -7.05 2.85 11.68
N THR A 205 -7.75 3.14 12.77
CA THR A 205 -9.13 3.68 12.77
C THR A 205 -9.23 5.04 13.46
N THR A 206 -8.12 5.55 14.00
CA THR A 206 -8.01 6.83 14.68
C THR A 206 -6.76 7.59 14.21
N GLN A 207 -6.64 8.85 14.62
CA GLN A 207 -5.47 9.69 14.34
C GLN A 207 -4.31 9.43 15.31
N ASP A 208 -4.61 9.19 16.58
CA ASP A 208 -3.63 8.99 17.65
C ASP A 208 -3.15 7.53 17.67
N VAL A 209 -2.18 7.25 16.79
CA VAL A 209 -1.45 5.99 16.71
C VAL A 209 0.03 6.29 16.46
N ASN A 210 0.89 5.33 16.78
CA ASN A 210 2.25 5.33 16.26
C ASN A 210 2.55 3.98 15.61
N ILE A 211 2.48 3.92 14.28
CA ILE A 211 2.65 2.70 13.49
C ILE A 211 3.52 3.01 12.27
N SER A 212 4.64 2.30 12.14
CA SER A 212 5.59 2.48 11.04
C SER A 212 5.11 1.90 9.71
N ASN A 213 5.80 2.21 8.61
CA ASN A 213 5.50 1.60 7.31
C ASN A 213 5.79 0.09 7.30
N ILE A 214 6.84 -0.38 7.99
CA ILE A 214 7.08 -1.81 8.18
C ILE A 214 5.92 -2.47 8.91
N GLU A 215 5.46 -1.89 10.03
CA GLU A 215 4.36 -2.47 10.81
C GLU A 215 3.03 -2.52 10.03
N ARG A 216 2.77 -1.52 9.16
CA ARG A 216 1.61 -1.50 8.26
C ARG A 216 1.67 -2.64 7.23
N ALA A 217 2.82 -2.84 6.59
CA ALA A 217 3.01 -3.95 5.66
C ALA A 217 2.90 -5.32 6.37
N GLN A 218 3.55 -5.46 7.53
CA GLN A 218 3.49 -6.70 8.32
C GLN A 218 2.07 -7.04 8.75
N LEU A 219 1.25 -6.06 9.12
CA LEU A 219 -0.15 -6.28 9.44
C LEU A 219 -0.90 -6.87 8.23
N ALA A 220 -0.64 -6.39 7.02
CA ALA A 220 -1.25 -6.94 5.81
C ALA A 220 -0.79 -8.37 5.51
N ASN A 221 0.50 -8.64 5.65
CA ASN A 221 1.08 -9.97 5.47
C ASN A 221 0.52 -10.95 6.51
N GLU A 222 0.41 -10.52 7.77
CA GLU A 222 -0.10 -11.32 8.88
C GLU A 222 -1.60 -11.62 8.77
N ALA A 223 -2.37 -10.69 8.21
CA ALA A 223 -3.77 -10.91 7.88
C ALA A 223 -3.97 -11.93 6.74
N GLY A 224 -2.93 -12.16 5.93
CA GLY A 224 -3.02 -12.96 4.71
C GLY A 224 -3.95 -12.30 3.69
N ALA A 225 -3.86 -10.98 3.55
CA ALA A 225 -4.75 -10.22 2.68
C ALA A 225 -4.60 -10.64 1.22
N ASP A 226 -5.72 -10.68 0.50
CA ASP A 226 -5.74 -10.80 -0.95
C ASP A 226 -5.26 -9.49 -1.61
N LEU A 227 -5.45 -8.33 -0.94
CA LEU A 227 -5.00 -7.02 -1.40
C LEU A 227 -4.74 -6.07 -0.23
N PHE A 228 -3.64 -5.32 -0.29
CA PHE A 228 -3.28 -4.23 0.60
C PHE A 228 -3.40 -2.88 -0.12
N VAL A 229 -4.33 -2.03 0.30
CA VAL A 229 -4.62 -0.74 -0.34
C VAL A 229 -4.25 0.41 0.59
N ARG A 230 -3.29 1.22 0.16
CA ARG A 230 -2.74 2.34 0.93
C ARG A 230 -3.27 3.65 0.39
N ILE A 231 -4.21 4.28 1.09
CA ILE A 231 -4.89 5.49 0.58
C ILE A 231 -4.10 6.71 1.02
N HIS A 232 -3.67 7.50 0.06
CA HIS A 232 -2.94 8.76 0.24
C HIS A 232 -3.56 9.89 -0.59
N ALA A 233 -3.12 11.12 -0.34
CA ALA A 233 -3.35 12.26 -1.23
C ALA A 233 -2.05 13.07 -1.34
N ASP A 234 -1.71 13.51 -2.55
CA ASP A 234 -0.37 13.99 -2.87
C ASP A 234 -0.21 15.49 -2.55
N GLY A 235 1.05 15.93 -2.53
CA GLY A 235 1.45 17.33 -2.46
C GLY A 235 2.56 17.64 -3.47
N SER A 236 2.49 18.84 -4.04
CA SER A 236 3.49 19.35 -4.99
C SER A 236 3.75 20.82 -4.71
N ASP A 237 5.02 21.23 -4.84
CA ASP A 237 5.44 22.63 -4.76
C ASP A 237 4.81 23.49 -5.88
N ASN A 238 4.43 22.86 -6.99
CA ASN A 238 3.62 23.47 -8.02
C ASN A 238 2.13 23.24 -7.75
N SER A 239 1.42 24.29 -7.33
CA SER A 239 -0.02 24.27 -7.01
C SER A 239 -0.94 24.05 -8.21
N ALA A 240 -0.43 24.13 -9.45
CA ALA A 240 -1.20 23.83 -10.65
C ALA A 240 -1.32 22.32 -10.93
N ILE A 241 -0.51 21.49 -10.27
CA ILE A 241 -0.56 20.04 -10.45
C ILE A 241 -1.84 19.49 -9.84
N ASN A 242 -2.55 18.67 -10.61
CA ASN A 242 -3.77 17.99 -10.18
C ASN A 242 -3.89 16.61 -10.84
N GLY A 243 -4.84 15.82 -10.33
CA GLY A 243 -5.20 14.50 -10.85
C GLY A 243 -4.82 13.35 -9.93
N ILE A 244 -5.14 12.14 -10.39
CA ILE A 244 -4.92 10.89 -9.66
C ILE A 244 -3.84 10.09 -10.39
N HIS A 245 -2.89 9.52 -9.64
CA HIS A 245 -2.06 8.39 -10.08
C HIS A 245 -2.12 7.27 -9.04
N THR A 246 -1.74 6.06 -9.46
CA THR A 246 -1.65 4.90 -8.57
C THR A 246 -0.24 4.34 -8.56
N LEU A 247 0.36 4.32 -7.37
CA LEU A 247 1.69 3.78 -7.14
C LEU A 247 1.61 2.27 -6.88
N TYR A 248 2.62 1.53 -7.31
CA TYR A 248 2.74 0.09 -7.09
C TYR A 248 4.22 -0.32 -6.97
N PRO A 249 4.54 -1.47 -6.34
CA PRO A 249 5.91 -1.95 -6.23
C PRO A 249 6.53 -2.22 -7.60
N ALA A 250 7.73 -1.70 -7.82
CA ALA A 250 8.63 -2.25 -8.83
C ALA A 250 9.00 -3.69 -8.47
N SER A 251 9.35 -4.51 -9.47
CA SER A 251 9.80 -5.89 -9.24
C SER A 251 11.25 -5.91 -8.75
N ILE A 252 11.45 -6.15 -7.46
CA ILE A 252 12.77 -6.24 -6.83
C ILE A 252 12.98 -7.66 -6.34
N LYS A 253 14.01 -8.33 -6.86
CA LYS A 253 14.31 -9.73 -6.53
C LYS A 253 14.48 -9.94 -5.03
N GLY A 254 13.67 -10.83 -4.46
CA GLY A 254 13.70 -11.19 -3.04
C GLY A 254 12.95 -10.23 -2.11
N TRP A 255 12.34 -9.16 -2.64
CA TRP A 255 11.51 -8.22 -1.87
C TRP A 255 10.07 -8.17 -2.39
N THR A 256 9.87 -8.02 -3.69
CA THR A 256 8.54 -7.75 -4.29
C THR A 256 8.32 -8.47 -5.62
N ASP A 257 9.27 -9.27 -6.09
CA ASP A 257 9.18 -9.97 -7.38
C ASP A 257 8.05 -11.00 -7.44
N ASP A 258 7.60 -11.50 -6.30
CA ASP A 258 6.45 -12.40 -6.15
C ASP A 258 5.09 -11.68 -6.16
N ILE A 259 5.04 -10.38 -5.81
CA ILE A 259 3.81 -9.59 -5.73
C ILE A 259 3.67 -8.51 -6.81
N ALA A 260 4.74 -8.15 -7.52
CA ALA A 260 4.77 -6.98 -8.41
C ALA A 260 3.74 -7.08 -9.56
N ALA A 261 3.58 -8.24 -10.17
CA ALA A 261 2.63 -8.43 -11.27
C ALA A 261 1.17 -8.26 -10.82
N ALA A 262 0.79 -8.90 -9.71
CA ALA A 262 -0.54 -8.77 -9.13
C ALA A 262 -0.82 -7.34 -8.64
N SER A 263 0.18 -6.69 -8.04
CA SER A 263 0.09 -5.30 -7.60
C SER A 263 -0.11 -4.33 -8.77
N LYS A 264 0.61 -4.54 -9.89
CA LYS A 264 0.40 -3.76 -11.10
C LYS A 264 -1.01 -3.93 -11.66
N GLN A 265 -1.51 -5.17 -11.72
CA GLN A 265 -2.89 -5.43 -12.15
C GLN A 265 -3.93 -4.72 -11.26
N ALA A 266 -3.73 -4.75 -9.94
CA ALA A 266 -4.59 -4.00 -9.01
C ALA A 266 -4.50 -2.48 -9.27
N ALA A 267 -3.30 -1.95 -9.53
CA ALA A 267 -3.08 -0.53 -9.80
C ALA A 267 -3.77 -0.08 -11.10
N GLU A 268 -3.69 -0.88 -12.17
CA GLU A 268 -4.38 -0.64 -13.44
C GLU A 268 -5.91 -0.54 -13.25
N LEU A 269 -6.49 -1.46 -12.47
CA LEU A 269 -7.92 -1.45 -12.17
C LEU A 269 -8.33 -0.26 -11.31
N ILE A 270 -7.55 0.05 -10.26
CA ILE A 270 -7.81 1.19 -9.38
C ILE A 270 -7.74 2.51 -10.15
N GLN A 271 -6.70 2.71 -10.94
CA GLN A 271 -6.53 3.93 -11.74
C GLN A 271 -7.73 4.10 -12.68
N LYS A 272 -8.05 3.07 -13.47
CA LYS A 272 -9.18 3.10 -14.40
C LYS A 272 -10.50 3.46 -13.72
N GLU A 273 -10.83 2.79 -12.61
CA GLU A 273 -12.12 3.00 -11.94
C GLU A 273 -12.20 4.31 -11.17
N LEU A 274 -11.09 4.78 -10.61
CA LEU A 274 -11.01 6.11 -9.99
C LEU A 274 -11.29 7.20 -11.03
N ILE A 275 -10.60 7.17 -12.17
CA ILE A 275 -10.79 8.15 -13.24
C ILE A 275 -12.23 8.10 -13.77
N ALA A 276 -12.78 6.91 -13.99
CA ALA A 276 -14.17 6.76 -14.42
C ALA A 276 -15.19 7.30 -13.41
N ALA A 277 -14.94 7.13 -12.10
CA ALA A 277 -15.85 7.59 -11.05
C ALA A 277 -15.77 9.10 -10.79
N THR A 278 -14.57 9.67 -10.81
CA THR A 278 -14.32 11.05 -10.37
C THR A 278 -14.32 12.05 -11.52
N GLY A 279 -13.90 11.62 -12.71
CA GLY A 279 -13.57 12.51 -13.83
C GLY A 279 -12.27 13.29 -13.61
N ALA A 280 -11.46 12.91 -12.62
CA ALA A 280 -10.18 13.54 -12.35
C ALA A 280 -9.21 13.38 -13.52
N ARG A 281 -8.19 14.24 -13.57
CA ARG A 281 -7.11 14.09 -14.54
C ARG A 281 -6.36 12.77 -14.29
N ASP A 282 -6.21 11.98 -15.34
CA ASP A 282 -5.44 10.73 -15.30
C ASP A 282 -3.94 11.03 -15.39
N ARG A 283 -3.19 10.69 -14.33
CA ARG A 283 -1.73 10.79 -14.28
C ARG A 283 -1.03 9.45 -14.46
N GLY A 284 -1.79 8.35 -14.61
CA GLY A 284 -1.25 7.02 -14.87
C GLY A 284 -0.76 6.27 -13.64
N LEU A 285 0.23 5.42 -13.85
CA LEU A 285 0.75 4.49 -12.85
C LEU A 285 2.23 4.71 -12.62
N ASP A 286 2.66 4.61 -11.36
CA ASP A 286 4.05 4.83 -10.97
C ASP A 286 4.62 3.60 -10.24
N ALA A 287 5.58 2.92 -10.89
CA ALA A 287 6.35 1.86 -10.25
C ALA A 287 7.36 2.46 -9.28
N ARG A 288 7.41 1.96 -8.04
CA ARG A 288 8.28 2.49 -6.98
C ARG A 288 9.14 1.40 -6.34
N SER A 289 10.39 1.73 -6.07
CA SER A 289 11.36 0.86 -5.36
C SER A 289 11.79 1.41 -4.00
N ASP A 290 11.35 2.62 -3.65
CA ASP A 290 11.81 3.42 -2.52
C ASP A 290 10.81 3.45 -1.34
N MET A 291 9.74 2.65 -1.41
CA MET A 291 8.65 2.68 -0.46
C MET A 291 8.70 1.49 0.49
N THR A 292 9.04 1.74 1.76
CA THR A 292 9.08 0.71 2.81
C THR A 292 7.83 -0.15 2.89
N GLY A 293 6.64 0.47 2.83
CA GLY A 293 5.39 -0.31 2.90
C GLY A 293 5.11 -1.19 1.68
N PHE A 294 5.79 -0.96 0.55
CA PHE A 294 5.78 -1.88 -0.59
C PHE A 294 6.84 -2.96 -0.44
N ASN A 295 8.08 -2.56 -0.17
CA ASN A 295 9.24 -3.47 -0.13
C ASN A 295 9.17 -4.51 1.01
N TRP A 296 8.33 -4.28 2.02
CA TRP A 296 8.10 -5.20 3.14
C TRP A 296 6.79 -5.98 3.02
N SER A 297 6.04 -5.84 1.92
CA SER A 297 4.78 -6.56 1.73
C SER A 297 5.01 -7.92 1.08
N ASP A 298 4.34 -8.95 1.61
CA ASP A 298 4.29 -10.32 1.08
C ASP A 298 2.93 -10.60 0.40
N VAL A 299 2.11 -9.55 0.20
CA VAL A 299 0.78 -9.60 -0.44
C VAL A 299 0.69 -8.51 -1.51
N PRO A 300 -0.17 -8.64 -2.54
CA PRO A 300 -0.35 -7.58 -3.53
C PRO A 300 -0.68 -6.25 -2.87
N THR A 301 0.02 -5.17 -3.26
CA THR A 301 -0.10 -3.85 -2.62
C THR A 301 -0.10 -2.71 -3.62
N VAL A 302 -0.91 -1.68 -3.33
CA VAL A 302 -1.10 -0.50 -4.18
C VAL A 302 -1.30 0.73 -3.32
N LEU A 303 -0.96 1.90 -3.87
CA LEU A 303 -1.14 3.18 -3.20
C LEU A 303 -1.70 4.23 -4.18
N PRO A 304 -3.03 4.40 -4.24
CA PRO A 304 -3.62 5.53 -4.95
C PRO A 304 -3.36 6.85 -4.21
N GLU A 305 -2.80 7.84 -4.91
CA GLU A 305 -2.90 9.24 -4.51
C GLU A 305 -4.17 9.82 -5.12
N ILE A 306 -5.15 10.13 -4.27
CA ILE A 306 -6.53 10.41 -4.71
C ILE A 306 -6.75 11.86 -5.21
N GLY A 307 -5.68 12.65 -5.30
CA GLY A 307 -5.66 14.06 -5.72
C GLY A 307 -4.55 14.84 -5.01
N PHE A 308 -4.29 16.08 -5.42
CA PHE A 308 -3.26 16.95 -4.83
C PHE A 308 -3.85 17.93 -3.82
N MET A 309 -3.49 17.81 -2.54
CA MET A 309 -3.97 18.72 -1.49
C MET A 309 -3.35 20.13 -1.58
N THR A 310 -2.25 20.28 -2.34
CA THR A 310 -1.64 21.59 -2.63
C THR A 310 -2.27 22.32 -3.81
N ASN A 311 -3.18 21.67 -4.54
CA ASN A 311 -4.01 22.33 -5.54
C ASN A 311 -5.30 22.86 -4.88
N PRO A 312 -5.59 24.17 -4.96
CA PRO A 312 -6.73 24.77 -4.26
C PRO A 312 -8.10 24.20 -4.64
N ASP A 313 -8.27 23.78 -5.90
CA ASP A 313 -9.54 23.22 -6.38
C ASP A 313 -9.69 21.77 -5.92
N GLU A 314 -8.62 20.97 -6.03
CA GLU A 314 -8.64 19.59 -5.52
C GLU A 314 -8.75 19.52 -4.01
N ASP A 315 -8.13 20.41 -3.23
CA ASP A 315 -8.30 20.45 -1.78
C ASP A 315 -9.78 20.62 -1.37
N ARG A 316 -10.47 21.61 -1.95
CA ARG A 316 -11.91 21.82 -1.71
C ARG A 316 -12.74 20.61 -2.14
N LEU A 317 -12.35 19.98 -3.25
CA LEU A 317 -13.03 18.82 -3.80
C LEU A 317 -12.81 17.57 -2.92
N LEU A 318 -11.60 17.34 -2.43
CA LEU A 318 -11.24 16.25 -1.52
C LEU A 318 -11.92 16.38 -0.16
N ALA A 319 -12.13 17.62 0.32
CA ALA A 319 -12.93 17.88 1.51
C ALA A 319 -14.45 17.66 1.30
N ASN A 320 -14.92 17.55 0.05
CA ASN A 320 -16.32 17.36 -0.26
C ASN A 320 -16.76 15.89 -0.08
N GLY A 321 -17.75 15.67 0.79
CA GLY A 321 -18.25 14.32 1.08
C GLY A 321 -18.81 13.56 -0.12
N ALA A 322 -19.42 14.23 -1.10
CA ALA A 322 -19.93 13.59 -2.32
C ALA A 322 -18.80 13.16 -3.26
N TYR A 323 -17.74 13.96 -3.37
CA TYR A 323 -16.56 13.56 -4.15
C TYR A 323 -15.81 12.39 -3.51
N GLN A 324 -15.67 12.39 -2.17
CA GLN A 324 -15.14 11.24 -1.45
C GLN A 324 -15.96 9.96 -1.72
N ASN A 325 -17.29 10.08 -1.85
CA ASN A 325 -18.13 8.93 -2.17
C ASN A 325 -17.88 8.42 -3.61
N LYS A 326 -17.54 9.30 -4.57
CA LYS A 326 -17.10 8.89 -5.92
C LYS A 326 -15.77 8.13 -5.85
N ILE A 327 -14.80 8.62 -5.07
CA ILE A 327 -13.52 7.93 -4.84
C ILE A 327 -13.78 6.54 -4.26
N VAL A 328 -14.59 6.44 -3.20
CA VAL A 328 -14.98 5.17 -2.57
C VAL A 328 -15.64 4.23 -3.58
N GLN A 329 -16.55 4.73 -4.42
CA GLN A 329 -17.21 3.93 -5.43
C GLN A 329 -16.21 3.35 -6.46
N GLY A 330 -15.28 4.18 -6.95
CA GLY A 330 -14.21 3.74 -7.86
C GLY A 330 -13.31 2.67 -7.22
N LEU A 331 -12.85 2.92 -5.98
CA LEU A 331 -12.05 1.96 -5.23
C LEU A 331 -12.78 0.64 -4.99
N THR A 332 -14.05 0.68 -4.56
CA THR A 332 -14.86 -0.52 -4.36
C THR A 332 -14.96 -1.33 -5.66
N ARG A 333 -15.30 -0.71 -6.80
CA ARG A 333 -15.41 -1.45 -8.07
C ARG A 333 -14.07 -2.07 -8.49
N ALA A 334 -12.97 -1.33 -8.37
CA ALA A 334 -11.65 -1.85 -8.70
C ALA A 334 -11.24 -3.04 -7.83
N ILE A 335 -11.44 -2.94 -6.51
CA ILE A 335 -11.10 -3.99 -5.56
C ILE A 335 -11.95 -5.24 -5.80
N LEU A 336 -13.28 -5.08 -6.00
CA LEU A 336 -14.15 -6.20 -6.31
C LEU A 336 -13.77 -6.88 -7.64
N SER A 337 -13.38 -6.09 -8.66
CA SER A 337 -12.89 -6.63 -9.93
C SER A 337 -11.57 -7.40 -9.75
N PHE A 338 -10.60 -6.83 -9.02
CA PHE A 338 -9.31 -7.47 -8.74
C PHE A 338 -9.46 -8.79 -8.00
N LEU A 339 -10.33 -8.84 -6.99
CA LEU A 339 -10.62 -10.05 -6.23
C LEU A 339 -11.43 -11.08 -7.03
N GLY A 340 -11.92 -10.70 -8.22
CA GLY A 340 -12.82 -11.49 -9.02
C GLY A 340 -14.10 -11.78 -8.24
N VAL A 341 -14.77 -10.74 -7.74
CA VAL A 341 -16.06 -10.81 -7.03
C VAL A 341 -17.10 -9.80 -7.54
N GLY A 342 -16.68 -8.86 -8.40
CA GLY A 342 -17.53 -7.91 -9.10
C GLY A 342 -18.12 -8.43 -10.40
#